data_AF-A0A7Y8WLF4-F1
#
_entry.id   AF-A0A7Y8WLF4-F1
#
_cell.length_a   1.000
_cell.length_b   1.000
_cell.length_c   1.000
_cell.angle_alpha   90.00
_cell.angle_beta   90.00
_cell.angle_gamma   90.00
#
_symmetry.space_group_name_H-M   'P 1'
#
loop_
_entity.id
_entity.type
_entity.pdbx_description
1 polymer ?
#
loop_
_entity_poly.entity_id
_entity_poly.type
_entity_poly.pdbx_seq_one_letter_code
_entity_poly.pdbx_strand_id
1 'polypeptide(L)'
;MNNWLKAGILLYLSLLFFGSFIAIGVVWTGVLDEKFPFIDDIKIFLYYFFAGSIGGSLRHLYMFCSHYMKDELNDYRLWIMYIFYPIFATGTAIVAVTLIQSGILLIEFVDFEDTPYAQISFAFFVGFGFNRFVNKLNAISKDIFKTNQQQPINTDEKNENSQSPSK
;
A
#
# COMPACT_ATOMS: atom_id res chain seq x y z
N MET A 1 3.29 -27.29 -6.60
CA MET A 1 3.76 -26.31 -7.63
C MET A 1 5.06 -26.82 -8.28
N ASN A 2 5.28 -26.61 -9.60
CA ASN A 2 6.51 -27.08 -10.30
C ASN A 2 7.77 -26.36 -9.76
N ASN A 3 8.90 -27.08 -9.66
CA ASN A 3 10.18 -26.56 -9.20
C ASN A 3 10.70 -25.38 -10.05
N TRP A 4 10.44 -25.40 -11.37
CA TRP A 4 10.77 -24.26 -12.23
C TRP A 4 10.01 -22.99 -11.86
N LEU A 5 8.73 -23.11 -11.49
CA LEU A 5 7.93 -21.98 -11.05
C LEU A 5 8.40 -21.46 -9.70
N LYS A 6 8.76 -22.36 -8.77
CA LYS A 6 9.38 -22.00 -7.48
C LYS A 6 10.67 -21.19 -7.70
N ALA A 7 11.57 -21.68 -8.57
CA ALA A 7 12.81 -20.99 -8.91
C ALA A 7 12.56 -19.63 -9.58
N GLY A 8 11.59 -19.54 -10.49
CA GLY A 8 11.20 -18.28 -11.14
C GLY A 8 10.67 -17.25 -10.16
N ILE A 9 9.81 -17.66 -9.21
CA ILE A 9 9.30 -16.76 -8.15
C ILE A 9 10.43 -16.28 -7.25
N LEU A 10 11.33 -17.18 -6.84
CA LEU A 10 12.47 -16.83 -6.00
C LEU A 10 13.36 -15.81 -6.70
N LEU A 11 13.73 -16.07 -7.96
CA LEU A 11 14.54 -15.17 -8.77
C LEU A 11 13.85 -13.81 -8.92
N TYR A 12 12.55 -13.78 -9.25
CA TYR A 12 11.77 -12.56 -9.37
C TYR A 12 11.78 -11.74 -8.07
N LEU A 13 11.49 -12.37 -6.92
CA LEU A 13 11.45 -11.68 -5.63
C LEU A 13 12.83 -11.17 -5.21
N SER A 14 13.88 -11.95 -5.45
CA SER A 14 15.27 -11.52 -5.20
C SER A 14 15.68 -10.36 -6.10
N LEU A 15 15.35 -10.41 -7.40
CA LEU A 15 15.61 -9.32 -8.33
C LEU A 15 14.86 -8.05 -7.95
N LEU A 16 13.59 -8.15 -7.54
CA LEU A 16 12.86 -7.00 -7.04
C LEU A 16 13.50 -6.42 -5.78
N PHE A 17 13.88 -7.26 -4.82
CA PHE A 17 14.46 -6.81 -3.56
C PHE A 17 15.82 -6.14 -3.79
N PHE A 18 16.80 -6.87 -4.33
CA PHE A 18 18.15 -6.35 -4.54
C PHE A 18 18.21 -5.29 -5.65
N GLY A 19 17.44 -5.48 -6.72
CA GLY A 19 17.34 -4.51 -7.81
C GLY A 19 16.78 -3.18 -7.34
N SER A 20 15.83 -3.17 -6.40
CA SER A 20 15.32 -1.91 -5.83
C SER A 20 16.35 -1.20 -4.96
N PHE A 21 17.18 -1.92 -4.19
CA PHE A 21 18.31 -1.29 -3.48
C PHE A 21 19.31 -0.65 -4.44
N ILE A 22 19.67 -1.36 -5.51
CA ILE A 22 20.57 -0.85 -6.54
C ILE A 22 19.95 0.38 -7.22
N ALA A 23 18.67 0.32 -7.56
CA ALA A 23 17.96 1.42 -8.21
C ALA A 23 17.91 2.67 -7.32
N ILE A 24 17.65 2.54 -6.02
CA ILE A 24 17.76 3.67 -5.07
C ILE A 24 19.19 4.24 -5.09
N GLY A 25 20.21 3.39 -5.06
CA GLY A 25 21.61 3.84 -5.15
C GLY A 25 21.90 4.62 -6.43
N VAL A 26 21.42 4.12 -7.58
CA VAL A 26 21.56 4.81 -8.87
C VAL A 26 20.86 6.16 -8.86
N VAL A 27 19.62 6.22 -8.39
CA VAL A 27 18.84 7.47 -8.27
C VAL A 27 19.51 8.46 -7.31
N TRP A 28 20.08 7.96 -6.20
CA TRP A 28 20.83 8.79 -5.24
C TRP A 28 22.06 9.41 -5.89
N THR A 29 22.87 8.61 -6.58
CA THR A 29 24.12 9.10 -7.17
C THR A 29 23.93 10.11 -8.31
N GLY A 30 22.72 10.24 -8.85
CA GLY A 30 22.42 11.17 -9.95
C GLY A 30 23.11 10.83 -11.28
N VAL A 31 23.69 9.63 -11.42
CA VAL A 31 24.43 9.21 -12.63
C VAL A 31 23.55 9.20 -13.89
N LEU A 32 22.23 9.20 -13.72
CA LEU A 32 21.27 9.23 -14.82
C LEU A 32 20.69 10.62 -15.10
N ASP A 33 20.94 11.62 -14.26
CA ASP A 33 20.29 12.93 -14.32
C ASP A 33 20.66 13.66 -15.63
N GLU A 34 21.94 13.58 -16.05
CA GLU A 34 22.41 14.16 -17.33
C GLU A 34 21.83 13.48 -18.58
N LYS A 35 21.57 12.17 -18.51
CA LYS A 35 21.08 11.39 -19.66
C LYS A 35 19.56 11.43 -19.78
N PHE A 36 18.87 11.57 -18.66
CA PHE A 36 17.42 11.48 -18.56
C PHE A 36 16.91 12.58 -17.62
N PRO A 37 16.79 13.83 -18.10
CA PRO A 37 16.44 14.97 -17.25
C PRO A 37 15.05 14.86 -16.60
N PHE A 38 14.14 14.05 -17.15
CA PHE A 38 12.84 13.78 -16.54
C PHE A 38 12.93 13.01 -15.20
N ILE A 39 14.07 12.36 -14.92
CA ILE A 39 14.26 11.60 -13.68
C ILE A 39 14.23 12.53 -12.47
N ASP A 40 14.74 13.76 -12.60
CA ASP A 40 14.73 14.73 -11.49
C ASP A 40 13.30 15.09 -11.07
N ASP A 41 12.40 15.27 -12.04
CA ASP A 41 10.99 15.58 -11.77
C ASP A 41 10.26 14.45 -11.01
N ILE A 42 10.68 13.19 -11.24
CA ILE A 42 10.05 12.01 -10.64
C ILE A 42 10.91 11.36 -9.53
N LYS A 43 12.03 11.95 -9.17
CA LYS A 43 13.05 11.37 -8.29
C LYS A 43 12.48 10.93 -6.96
N ILE A 44 11.63 11.79 -6.38
CA ILE A 44 10.94 11.53 -5.13
C ILE A 44 9.98 10.34 -5.22
N PHE A 45 9.24 10.22 -6.33
CA PHE A 45 8.34 9.10 -6.58
C PHE A 45 9.11 7.80 -6.78
N LEU A 46 10.27 7.84 -7.42
CA LEU A 46 11.16 6.68 -7.56
C LEU A 46 11.64 6.18 -6.20
N TYR A 47 12.02 7.07 -5.27
CA TYR A 47 12.38 6.65 -3.91
C TYR A 47 11.23 5.93 -3.21
N TYR A 48 10.01 6.46 -3.28
CA TYR A 48 8.84 5.83 -2.66
C TYR A 48 8.48 4.50 -3.34
N PHE A 49 8.57 4.46 -4.67
CA PHE A 49 8.36 3.26 -5.47
C PHE A 49 9.33 2.16 -5.04
N PHE A 50 10.64 2.42 -5.09
CA PHE A 50 11.63 1.40 -4.77
C PHE A 50 11.62 1.03 -3.30
N ALA A 51 11.39 1.98 -2.37
CA ALA A 51 11.23 1.65 -0.95
C ALA A 51 10.02 0.74 -0.70
N GLY A 52 8.87 1.05 -1.31
CA GLY A 52 7.69 0.19 -1.27
C GLY A 52 7.95 -1.20 -1.86
N SER A 53 8.68 -1.26 -2.98
CA SER A 53 9.07 -2.53 -3.61
C SER A 53 10.01 -3.36 -2.73
N ILE A 54 10.97 -2.74 -2.05
CA ILE A 54 11.85 -3.40 -1.07
C ILE A 54 11.00 -4.00 0.06
N GLY A 55 10.09 -3.22 0.65
CA GLY A 55 9.21 -3.71 1.72
C GLY A 55 8.31 -4.87 1.26
N GLY A 56 7.66 -4.71 0.11
CA GLY A 56 6.76 -5.70 -0.46
C GLY A 56 7.46 -7.01 -0.83
N SER A 57 8.61 -6.91 -1.52
CA SER A 57 9.43 -8.06 -1.91
C SER A 57 10.05 -8.75 -0.70
N LEU A 58 10.56 -8.02 0.30
CA LEU A 58 11.11 -8.60 1.54
C LEU A 58 10.10 -9.50 2.25
N ARG A 59 8.88 -9.01 2.44
CA ARG A 59 7.82 -9.80 3.10
C ARG A 59 7.49 -11.07 2.31
N HIS A 60 7.37 -10.96 1.00
CA HIS A 60 6.99 -12.09 0.16
C HIS A 60 8.13 -13.07 -0.04
N LEU A 61 9.39 -12.61 -0.03
CA LEU A 61 10.58 -13.45 -0.02
C LEU A 61 10.65 -14.25 1.29
N TYR A 62 10.46 -13.59 2.43
CA TYR A 62 10.36 -14.27 3.73
C TYR A 62 9.24 -15.32 3.74
N MET A 63 8.05 -14.95 3.27
CA MET A 63 6.90 -15.86 3.20
C MET A 63 7.16 -17.03 2.25
N PHE A 64 7.79 -16.79 1.10
CA PHE A 64 8.14 -17.82 0.13
C PHE A 64 9.12 -18.82 0.75
N CYS A 65 10.20 -18.35 1.37
CA CYS A 65 11.17 -19.21 2.06
C CYS A 65 10.51 -20.03 3.17
N SER A 66 9.67 -19.40 4.00
CA SER A 66 8.93 -20.08 5.07
C SER A 66 8.02 -21.19 4.53
N HIS A 67 7.20 -20.89 3.51
CA HIS A 67 6.32 -21.89 2.89
C HIS A 67 7.11 -22.98 2.18
N TYR A 68 8.26 -22.65 1.58
CA TYR A 68 9.14 -23.64 0.96
C TYR A 68 9.69 -24.62 2.00
N MET A 69 10.18 -24.13 3.14
CA MET A 69 10.72 -24.97 4.22
C MET A 69 9.68 -25.88 4.88
N LYS A 70 8.40 -25.49 4.83
CA LYS A 70 7.27 -26.24 5.41
C LYS A 70 6.55 -27.15 4.40
N ASP A 71 7.03 -27.22 3.16
CA ASP A 71 6.38 -27.90 2.04
C ASP A 71 4.93 -27.41 1.78
N GLU A 72 4.67 -26.12 1.99
CA GLU A 72 3.35 -25.49 1.80
C GLU A 72 3.16 -24.94 0.36
N LEU A 73 4.17 -25.05 -0.51
CA LEU A 73 4.14 -24.60 -1.91
C LEU A 73 3.56 -25.64 -2.88
N ASN A 74 2.55 -26.38 -2.43
CA ASN A 74 1.94 -27.46 -3.20
C ASN A 74 0.79 -26.97 -4.09
N ASP A 75 0.00 -26.00 -3.63
CA ASP A 75 -1.05 -25.36 -4.43
C ASP A 75 -0.45 -24.45 -5.52
N TYR A 76 -0.88 -24.64 -6.77
CA TYR A 76 -0.44 -23.80 -7.88
C TYR A 76 -1.01 -22.37 -7.78
N ARG A 77 -2.19 -22.16 -7.20
CA ARG A 77 -2.86 -20.84 -7.20
C ARG A 77 -2.09 -19.78 -6.41
N LEU A 78 -1.21 -20.20 -5.50
CA LEU A 78 -0.40 -19.34 -4.66
C LEU A 78 0.63 -18.51 -5.45
N TRP A 79 1.01 -18.91 -6.68
CA TRP A 79 2.00 -18.16 -7.46
C TRP A 79 1.57 -16.70 -7.72
N ILE A 80 0.26 -16.47 -7.93
CA ILE A 80 -0.31 -15.16 -8.22
C ILE A 80 0.00 -14.19 -7.09
N MET A 81 -0.13 -14.63 -5.83
CA MET A 81 0.17 -13.81 -4.67
C MET A 81 1.62 -13.33 -4.69
N TYR A 82 2.58 -14.23 -4.93
CA TYR A 82 4.00 -13.88 -4.93
C TYR A 82 4.42 -12.92 -6.05
N ILE A 83 3.72 -12.95 -7.19
CA ILE A 83 3.99 -12.03 -8.30
C ILE A 83 3.31 -10.68 -8.08
N PHE A 84 2.01 -10.68 -7.80
CA PHE A 84 1.21 -9.46 -7.81
C PHE A 84 1.26 -8.68 -6.49
N TYR A 85 1.43 -9.34 -5.34
CA TYR A 85 1.42 -8.60 -4.07
C TYR A 85 2.58 -7.61 -3.95
N PRO A 86 3.84 -7.93 -4.31
CA PRO A 86 4.91 -6.93 -4.33
C PRO A 86 4.60 -5.73 -5.25
N ILE A 87 3.93 -5.96 -6.39
CA ILE A 87 3.52 -4.91 -7.33
C ILE A 87 2.47 -4.01 -6.67
N PHE A 88 1.42 -4.59 -6.08
CA PHE A 88 0.38 -3.83 -5.40
C PHE A 88 0.92 -3.10 -4.16
N ALA A 89 1.82 -3.72 -3.42
CA ALA A 89 2.52 -3.12 -2.29
C ALA A 89 3.30 -1.87 -2.73
N THR A 90 3.98 -1.93 -3.87
CA THR A 90 4.73 -0.82 -4.45
C THR A 90 3.83 0.36 -4.80
N GLY A 91 2.75 0.10 -5.56
CA GLY A 91 1.80 1.17 -5.91
C GLY A 91 1.10 1.76 -4.68
N THR A 92 0.78 0.91 -3.70
CA THR A 92 0.16 1.36 -2.45
C THR A 92 1.08 2.25 -1.63
N ALA A 93 2.40 1.98 -1.63
CA ALA A 93 3.37 2.82 -0.94
C ALA A 93 3.39 4.26 -1.48
N ILE A 94 3.37 4.43 -2.80
CA ILE A 94 3.27 5.75 -3.44
C ILE A 94 1.97 6.44 -3.03
N VAL A 95 0.83 5.75 -3.23
CA VAL A 95 -0.49 6.31 -2.88
C VAL A 95 -0.55 6.72 -1.41
N ALA A 96 -0.01 5.91 -0.52
CA ALA A 96 -0.01 6.18 0.92
C ALA A 96 0.75 7.46 1.26
N VAL A 97 1.95 7.66 0.70
CA VAL A 97 2.71 8.90 0.89
C VAL A 97 1.97 10.09 0.27
N THR A 98 1.41 9.94 -0.93
CA THR A 98 0.62 11.00 -1.58
C THR A 98 -0.60 11.41 -0.75
N LEU A 99 -1.32 10.46 -0.15
CA LEU A 99 -2.46 10.75 0.73
C LEU A 99 -2.06 11.52 2.00
N ILE A 100 -0.86 11.25 2.53
CA ILE A 100 -0.34 12.00 3.67
C ILE A 100 0.05 13.41 3.24
N GLN A 101 0.80 13.54 2.14
CA GLN A 101 1.21 14.84 1.60
C GLN A 101 0.01 15.70 1.17
N SER A 102 -1.08 15.10 0.73
CA SER A 102 -2.32 15.82 0.38
C SER A 102 -3.17 16.21 1.60
N GLY A 103 -2.75 15.86 2.83
CA GLY A 103 -3.50 16.12 4.06
C GLY A 103 -4.72 15.23 4.28
N ILE A 104 -4.92 14.18 3.46
CA ILE A 104 -6.03 13.23 3.64
C ILE A 104 -5.73 12.29 4.82
N LEU A 105 -4.47 11.88 4.98
CA LEU A 105 -3.99 11.14 6.14
C LEU A 105 -3.15 12.09 7.03
N LEU A 106 -3.64 12.36 8.24
CA LEU A 106 -2.99 13.24 9.21
C LEU A 106 -1.84 12.50 9.91
N ILE A 107 -0.72 12.33 9.21
CA ILE A 107 0.55 11.86 9.75
C ILE A 107 1.57 12.96 9.47
N GLU A 108 2.17 13.52 10.52
CA GLU A 108 3.24 14.49 10.38
C GLU A 108 4.58 13.77 10.21
N PHE A 109 5.27 14.06 9.12
CA PHE A 109 6.66 13.66 8.95
C PHE A 109 7.55 14.68 9.63
N VAL A 110 8.48 14.20 10.46
CA VAL A 110 9.53 15.07 11.00
C VAL A 110 10.53 15.31 9.88
N ASP A 111 10.74 16.59 9.54
CA ASP A 111 11.79 16.97 8.60
C ASP A 111 13.15 16.71 9.24
N PHE A 112 13.94 15.87 8.60
CA PHE A 112 15.31 15.55 9.01
C PHE A 112 16.22 15.69 7.80
N GLU A 113 16.95 16.81 7.75
CA GLU A 113 17.79 17.22 6.61
C GLU A 113 16.99 17.40 5.30
N ASP A 114 17.69 17.64 4.18
CA ASP A 114 17.09 17.83 2.85
C ASP A 114 16.62 16.51 2.20
N THR A 115 16.71 15.38 2.91
CA THR A 115 16.36 14.05 2.38
C THR A 115 15.09 13.53 3.06
N PRO A 116 14.08 13.07 2.30
CA PRO A 116 12.78 12.68 2.83
C PRO A 116 12.79 11.26 3.45
N TYR A 117 13.67 11.05 4.42
CA TYR A 117 13.90 9.75 5.06
C TYR A 117 12.64 9.19 5.72
N ALA A 118 11.81 10.06 6.33
CA ALA A 118 10.58 9.66 6.98
C ALA A 118 9.56 9.11 5.97
N GLN A 119 9.40 9.77 4.83
CA GLN A 119 8.51 9.36 3.75
C GLN A 119 8.99 8.07 3.08
N ILE A 120 10.30 7.95 2.84
CA ILE A 120 10.92 6.72 2.29
C ILE A 120 10.73 5.54 3.25
N SER A 121 10.99 5.75 4.54
CA SER A 121 10.79 4.74 5.57
C SER A 121 9.33 4.32 5.67
N PHE A 122 8.41 5.29 5.60
CA PHE A 122 6.99 5.02 5.60
C PHE A 122 6.54 4.24 4.36
N ALA A 123 7.05 4.60 3.16
CA ALA A 123 6.79 3.86 1.93
C ALA A 123 7.25 2.40 2.05
N PHE A 124 8.44 2.14 2.62
CA PHE A 124 8.89 0.78 2.95
C PHE A 124 7.93 0.07 3.90
N PHE A 125 7.51 0.73 4.99
CA PHE A 125 6.58 0.15 5.96
C PHE A 125 5.22 -0.17 5.34
N VAL A 126 4.71 0.67 4.45
CA VAL A 126 3.47 0.41 3.71
C VAL A 126 3.66 -0.79 2.78
N GLY A 127 4.76 -0.86 2.03
CA GLY A 127 5.07 -1.99 1.17
C GLY A 127 5.14 -3.31 1.95
N PHE A 128 5.92 -3.34 3.04
CA PHE A 128 6.01 -4.48 3.94
C PHE A 128 4.67 -4.79 4.61
N GLY A 129 3.93 -3.77 4.99
CA GLY A 129 2.66 -3.82 5.70
C GLY A 129 1.43 -3.94 4.80
N PHE A 130 1.59 -4.12 3.48
CA PHE A 130 0.56 -3.90 2.45
C PHE A 130 -0.86 -4.31 2.87
N ASN A 131 -1.09 -5.59 3.20
CA ASN A 131 -2.41 -6.08 3.60
C ASN A 131 -3.02 -5.31 4.79
N ARG A 132 -2.20 -4.99 5.80
CA ARG A 132 -2.66 -4.25 6.98
C ARG A 132 -3.02 -2.81 6.62
N PHE A 133 -2.22 -2.20 5.75
CA PHE A 133 -2.46 -0.84 5.29
C PHE A 133 -3.73 -0.75 4.45
N VAL A 134 -3.91 -1.61 3.44
CA VAL A 134 -5.13 -1.64 2.60
C VAL A 134 -6.38 -1.88 3.43
N ASN A 135 -6.32 -2.77 4.42
CA ASN A 135 -7.45 -2.99 5.32
C ASN A 135 -7.82 -1.74 6.14
N LYS A 136 -6.82 -1.00 6.65
CA LYS A 136 -7.05 0.28 7.32
C LYS A 136 -7.60 1.34 6.36
N LEU A 137 -7.05 1.42 5.15
CA LEU A 137 -7.51 2.36 4.13
C LEU A 137 -8.97 2.10 3.74
N ASN A 138 -9.37 0.84 3.62
CA ASN A 138 -10.77 0.45 3.36
C ASN A 138 -11.70 0.85 4.51
N ALA A 139 -11.25 0.72 5.76
CA ALA A 139 -12.03 1.18 6.92
C ALA A 139 -12.24 2.71 6.87
N ILE A 140 -11.17 3.48 6.70
CA ILE A 140 -11.22 4.95 6.61
C ILE A 140 -12.08 5.39 5.40
N SER A 141 -11.91 4.74 4.25
CA SER A 141 -12.71 5.04 3.05
C SER A 141 -14.20 4.85 3.29
N LYS A 142 -14.58 3.74 3.96
CA LYS A 142 -15.99 3.51 4.32
C LYS A 142 -16.54 4.61 5.21
N ASP A 143 -15.76 5.09 6.18
CA ASP A 143 -16.21 6.13 7.10
C ASP A 143 -16.39 7.48 6.39
N ILE A 144 -15.45 7.86 5.51
CA ILE A 144 -15.54 9.09 4.71
C ILE A 144 -16.75 9.07 3.76
N PHE A 145 -17.00 7.94 3.07
CA PHE A 145 -18.07 7.86 2.07
C PHE A 145 -19.46 7.56 2.66
N LYS A 146 -19.56 7.08 3.91
CA LYS A 146 -20.86 6.79 4.56
C LYS A 146 -21.51 7.99 5.24
N THR A 147 -20.87 9.15 5.27
CA THR A 147 -21.41 10.40 5.85
C THR A 147 -22.70 10.92 5.17
N ASN A 148 -23.16 10.31 4.06
CA ASN A 148 -24.34 10.77 3.30
C ASN A 148 -25.60 9.88 3.38
N GLN A 149 -25.66 8.86 4.24
CA GLN A 149 -26.94 8.18 4.50
C GLN A 149 -27.64 8.82 5.70
N GLN A 150 -28.49 9.80 5.41
CA GLN A 150 -29.50 10.33 6.33
C GLN A 150 -30.19 9.17 7.05
N GLN A 151 -30.24 9.24 8.39
CA GLN A 151 -31.13 8.38 9.18
C GLN A 151 -32.55 8.51 8.60
N PRO A 152 -33.30 7.41 8.43
CA PRO A 152 -34.72 7.54 8.17
C PRO A 152 -35.32 8.25 9.39
N ILE A 153 -35.85 9.46 9.16
CA ILE A 153 -36.72 10.13 10.12
C ILE A 153 -37.90 9.18 10.29
N ASN A 154 -37.94 8.46 11.42
CA ASN A 154 -39.16 7.80 11.86
C ASN A 154 -40.15 8.91 12.20
N THR A 155 -40.98 9.27 11.23
CA THR A 155 -42.19 10.03 11.48
C THR A 155 -43.14 9.11 12.24
N ASP A 156 -43.04 9.13 13.57
CA ASP A 156 -44.11 8.65 14.44
C ASP A 156 -45.30 9.62 14.31
N GLU A 157 -46.09 9.48 13.25
CA GLU A 157 -47.47 9.99 13.24
C GLU A 157 -48.32 9.07 14.12
N LYS A 158 -48.27 9.30 15.43
CA LYS A 158 -49.24 8.78 16.39
C LYS A 158 -50.28 9.87 16.66
N ASN A 159 -51.14 10.12 15.67
CA ASN A 159 -52.35 10.93 15.85
C ASN A 159 -53.50 10.04 16.34
N GLU A 160 -53.54 9.79 17.65
CA GLU A 160 -54.76 9.38 18.35
C GLU A 160 -54.75 10.03 19.75
N ASN A 161 -55.46 11.16 19.90
CA ASN A 161 -56.61 11.22 20.79
C ASN A 161 -57.31 12.58 20.82
N SER A 162 -58.64 12.50 20.61
CA SER A 162 -59.66 13.12 21.44
C SER A 162 -59.84 14.64 21.40
N GLN A 163 -60.78 15.08 20.57
CA GLN A 163 -61.75 16.10 20.97
C GLN A 163 -63.04 16.00 20.14
N SER A 164 -64.11 15.51 20.77
CA SER A 164 -65.49 15.85 20.40
C SER A 164 -66.30 16.00 21.68
N PRO A 165 -66.93 17.17 21.87
CA PRO A 165 -68.23 17.19 22.53
C PRO A 165 -69.23 18.08 21.76
N SER A 166 -70.27 17.47 21.19
CA SER A 166 -71.61 18.03 20.91
C SER A 166 -72.41 16.92 20.20
N LYS A 167 -73.56 16.42 20.63
CA LYS A 167 -74.65 16.90 21.50
C LYS A 167 -75.22 15.74 22.31
#